data_AF-A0A7K4BH56-F1
#
_entry.id   AF-A0A7K4BH56-F1
#
_cell.length_a   1.000
_cell.length_b   1.000
_cell.length_c   1.000
_cell.angle_alpha   90.00
_cell.angle_beta   90.00
_cell.angle_gamma   90.00
#
_symmetry.space_group_name_H-M   'P 1'
#
loop_
_entity.id
_entity.type
_entity.pdbx_description
1 polymer ?
#
loop_
_entity_poly.entity_id
_entity_poly.type
_entity_poly.pdbx_seq_one_letter_code
_entity_poly.pdbx_strand_id
1 'polypeptide(L)'
;MKQVLLDLQSGSIRVENVPVPAVRRGIVVENAYSLISAGTESSLINLAGQSLIGKAKARPDDVRKVIQKIGTDGPLPAYRQAMGRLSKPEPLGYSSAGTVVTTGTDDFEVGDRVACGGAGYAVHAEYVSVPRNLCVRIPDGVGFREAAFTTVGSIAMHGVRNAAVTVGESVAVIGLGLIGLLVVQVLKAAGCRVIGIDIDPEKLSLAASLGADVVSNYDGLEGRMEALSPFGADAVIITAATRSSAPIESAGRLVRAQGRVVVVGNVGMDLPRDIFYEKEAEVVVSRSYGPGRYDRDYEERGIDYPIYVRWTERRNMEAFLELVRQKRIDLDPLITHTFALDDAPEAYNLISTGRERYIGVLLQYSPNGVGASGTVTFLERAGGRRRSDGVRTLGCIGAGVHALSSLYPHLPRLPVNLAGLATATGLSAHS
;
A
#
# COMPACT_ATOMS: atom_id res chain seq x y z
N MET A 1 4.67 17.33 -12.83
CA MET A 1 4.79 16.90 -11.43
C MET A 1 5.83 15.79 -11.33
N LYS A 2 6.57 15.76 -10.24
CA LYS A 2 7.50 14.70 -9.90
C LYS A 2 6.75 13.50 -9.32
N GLN A 3 7.19 12.31 -9.68
CA GLN A 3 6.67 11.04 -9.20
C GLN A 3 7.79 10.02 -9.04
N VAL A 4 7.75 9.23 -7.97
CA VAL A 4 8.67 8.12 -7.73
C VAL A 4 8.22 6.88 -8.49
N LEU A 5 9.13 6.32 -9.28
CA LEU A 5 8.91 5.14 -10.11
C LEU A 5 9.98 4.08 -9.85
N LEU A 6 9.56 2.83 -9.87
CA LEU A 6 10.42 1.65 -9.86
C LEU A 6 10.53 1.07 -11.26
N ASP A 7 11.74 0.96 -11.78
CA ASP A 7 12.01 0.18 -12.99
C ASP A 7 12.07 -1.31 -12.63
N LEU A 8 11.07 -2.07 -13.08
CA LEU A 8 10.97 -3.51 -12.84
C LEU A 8 12.06 -4.34 -13.53
N GLN A 9 12.79 -3.81 -14.51
CA GLN A 9 13.89 -4.53 -15.17
C GLN A 9 15.19 -4.36 -14.40
N SER A 10 15.54 -3.11 -14.08
CA SER A 10 16.81 -2.79 -13.41
C SER A 10 16.72 -2.84 -11.88
N GLY A 11 15.51 -2.76 -11.31
CA GLY A 11 15.30 -2.56 -9.88
C GLY A 11 15.64 -1.15 -9.40
N SER A 12 15.96 -0.22 -10.32
CA SER A 12 16.32 1.15 -9.97
C SER A 12 15.08 2.00 -9.66
N ILE A 13 15.24 2.90 -8.69
CA ILE A 13 14.21 3.84 -8.28
C ILE A 13 14.61 5.22 -8.77
N ARG A 14 13.66 5.93 -9.39
CA ARG A 14 13.90 7.23 -10.04
C ARG A 14 12.75 8.17 -9.73
N VAL A 15 13.06 9.46 -9.68
CA VAL A 15 12.07 10.54 -9.65
C VAL A 15 11.95 11.07 -11.07
N GLU A 16 10.76 10.99 -11.65
CA GLU A 16 10.50 11.43 -13.02
C GLU A 16 9.44 12.52 -13.07
N ASN A 17 9.56 13.39 -14.08
CA ASN A 17 8.55 14.39 -14.38
C ASN A 17 7.45 13.78 -15.24
N VAL A 18 6.24 13.70 -14.70
CA VAL A 18 5.04 13.25 -15.40
C VAL A 18 3.96 14.34 -15.40
N PRO A 19 3.01 14.30 -16.33
CA PRO A 19 1.83 15.18 -16.30
C PRO A 19 1.00 15.01 -15.02
N VAL A 20 0.40 16.11 -14.56
CA VAL A 20 -0.56 16.08 -13.45
C VAL A 20 -1.78 15.24 -13.86
N PRO A 21 -2.26 14.31 -13.01
CA PRO A 21 -3.43 13.50 -13.34
C PRO A 21 -4.70 14.35 -13.42
N ALA A 22 -5.58 14.02 -14.36
CA ALA A 22 -6.92 14.61 -14.44
C ALA A 22 -7.84 13.99 -13.36
N VAL A 23 -8.80 14.78 -12.87
CA VAL A 23 -9.81 14.28 -11.93
C VAL A 23 -10.71 13.23 -12.61
N ARG A 24 -10.98 12.15 -11.89
CA ARG A 24 -11.98 11.13 -12.29
C ARG A 24 -13.19 11.21 -11.36
N ARG A 25 -13.70 10.08 -10.88
CA ARG A 25 -14.84 9.97 -9.93
C ARG A 25 -14.44 10.20 -8.46
N GLY A 26 -13.45 11.07 -8.23
CA GLY A 26 -12.80 11.24 -6.94
C GLY A 26 -12.21 12.64 -6.82
N ILE A 27 -11.03 12.75 -6.23
CA ILE A 27 -10.36 14.03 -5.99
C ILE A 27 -8.93 13.99 -6.52
N VAL A 28 -8.41 15.17 -6.90
CA VAL A 28 -6.97 15.39 -7.07
C VAL A 28 -6.45 16.09 -5.83
N VAL A 29 -5.39 15.55 -5.26
CA VAL A 29 -4.76 16.02 -4.02
C VAL A 29 -3.33 16.42 -4.32
N GLU A 30 -2.94 17.62 -3.89
CA GLU A 30 -1.54 18.03 -3.79
C GLU A 30 -0.97 17.46 -2.49
N ASN A 31 -0.06 16.51 -2.60
CA ASN A 31 0.51 15.84 -1.44
C ASN A 31 1.43 16.78 -0.67
N ALA A 32 1.34 16.74 0.67
CA ALA A 32 2.28 17.35 1.59
C ALA A 32 3.25 16.32 2.16
N TYR A 33 2.75 15.12 2.45
CA TYR A 33 3.54 13.97 2.91
C TYR A 33 3.02 12.66 2.35
N SER A 34 3.91 11.68 2.23
CA SER A 34 3.56 10.29 1.96
C SER A 34 4.46 9.35 2.73
N LEU A 35 3.91 8.22 3.16
CA LEU A 35 4.61 7.24 3.98
C LEU A 35 5.13 6.10 3.12
N ILE A 36 6.44 5.85 3.19
CA ILE A 36 7.05 4.64 2.63
C ILE A 36 6.83 3.51 3.61
N SER A 37 6.06 2.52 3.19
CA SER A 37 5.86 1.29 3.96
C SER A 37 6.91 0.26 3.54
N ALA A 38 8.06 0.32 4.22
CA ALA A 38 9.23 -0.48 3.90
C ALA A 38 8.93 -1.97 3.68
N GLY A 39 8.10 -2.63 4.50
CA GLY A 39 7.78 -4.05 4.32
C GLY A 39 7.14 -4.37 2.96
N THR A 40 6.06 -3.66 2.62
CA THR A 40 5.33 -3.85 1.36
C THR A 40 6.16 -3.43 0.15
N GLU A 41 6.79 -2.26 0.21
CA GLU A 41 7.51 -1.70 -0.95
C GLU A 41 8.84 -2.42 -1.19
N SER A 42 9.56 -2.83 -0.14
CA SER A 42 10.75 -3.67 -0.30
C SER A 42 10.44 -5.01 -0.96
N SER A 43 9.25 -5.57 -0.73
CA SER A 43 8.85 -6.82 -1.40
C SER A 43 8.76 -6.64 -2.93
N LEU A 44 8.28 -5.48 -3.39
CA LEU A 44 8.21 -5.13 -4.80
C LEU A 44 9.60 -4.85 -5.38
N ILE A 45 10.46 -4.12 -4.64
CA ILE A 45 11.85 -3.83 -5.03
C ILE A 45 12.67 -5.13 -5.13
N ASN A 46 12.55 -6.02 -4.13
CA ASN A 46 13.22 -7.32 -4.12
C ASN A 46 12.79 -8.20 -5.29
N LEU A 47 11.52 -8.10 -5.73
CA LEU A 47 11.07 -8.76 -6.93
C LEU A 47 11.68 -8.14 -8.20
N ALA A 48 11.75 -6.81 -8.26
CA ALA A 48 12.36 -6.09 -9.39
C ALA A 48 13.86 -6.42 -9.56
N GLY A 49 14.60 -6.61 -8.45
CA GLY A 49 16.00 -7.01 -8.47
C GLY A 49 16.29 -8.47 -8.87
N GLN A 50 15.27 -9.33 -9.00
CA GLN A 50 15.47 -10.74 -9.38
C GLN A 50 15.72 -10.93 -10.88
N SER A 51 16.41 -12.03 -11.23
CA SER A 51 16.50 -12.50 -12.62
C SER A 51 15.12 -12.83 -13.20
N LEU A 52 15.00 -12.93 -14.53
CA LEU A 52 13.73 -13.31 -15.18
C LEU A 52 13.18 -14.65 -14.65
N ILE A 53 14.06 -15.61 -14.36
CA ILE A 53 13.69 -16.91 -13.77
C ILE A 53 13.19 -16.71 -12.33
N GLY A 54 13.85 -15.86 -11.54
CA GLY A 54 13.41 -15.51 -10.19
C GLY A 54 12.01 -14.88 -10.19
N LYS A 55 11.79 -13.89 -11.07
CA LYS A 55 10.49 -13.23 -11.28
C LYS A 55 9.41 -14.23 -11.69
N ALA A 56 9.72 -15.14 -12.60
CA ALA A 56 8.81 -16.20 -13.02
C ALA A 56 8.44 -17.15 -11.87
N LYS A 57 9.41 -17.54 -11.04
CA LYS A 57 9.18 -18.40 -9.86
C LYS A 57 8.35 -17.70 -8.79
N ALA A 58 8.52 -16.39 -8.62
CA ALA A 58 7.75 -15.60 -7.66
C ALA A 58 6.31 -15.31 -8.12
N ARG A 59 6.02 -15.40 -9.43
CA ARG A 59 4.69 -15.15 -10.01
C ARG A 59 4.24 -16.28 -10.95
N PRO A 60 3.98 -17.49 -10.43
CA PRO A 60 3.62 -18.65 -11.24
C PRO A 60 2.33 -18.44 -12.06
N ASP A 61 1.39 -17.65 -11.56
CA ASP A 61 0.15 -17.34 -12.28
C ASP A 61 0.38 -16.44 -13.50
N ASP A 62 1.32 -15.50 -13.42
CA ASP A 62 1.69 -14.69 -14.58
C ASP A 62 2.41 -15.53 -15.64
N VAL A 63 3.22 -16.50 -15.22
CA VAL A 63 3.82 -17.49 -16.13
C VAL A 63 2.73 -18.31 -16.82
N ARG A 64 1.73 -18.79 -16.08
CA ARG A 64 0.59 -19.52 -16.66
C ARG A 64 -0.17 -18.68 -17.68
N LYS A 65 -0.40 -17.39 -17.42
CA LYS A 65 -1.02 -16.46 -18.38
C LYS A 65 -0.17 -16.28 -19.65
N VAL A 66 1.16 -16.23 -19.51
CA VAL A 66 2.06 -16.15 -20.67
C VAL A 66 1.99 -17.43 -21.49
N ILE A 67 2.05 -18.60 -20.86
CA ILE A 67 1.92 -19.91 -21.53
C ILE A 67 0.59 -20.00 -22.30
N GLN A 68 -0.51 -19.60 -21.66
CA GLN A 68 -1.81 -19.57 -22.31
C GLN A 68 -1.81 -18.67 -23.57
N LYS A 69 -1.18 -17.50 -23.49
CA LYS A 69 -1.05 -16.57 -24.62
C LYS A 69 -0.11 -17.05 -25.72
N ILE A 70 0.89 -17.86 -25.40
CA ILE A 70 1.70 -18.53 -26.43
C ILE A 70 0.79 -19.42 -27.29
N GLY A 71 -0.18 -20.10 -26.66
CA GLY A 71 -1.14 -20.95 -27.35
C GLY A 71 -2.14 -20.18 -28.24
N THR A 72 -2.54 -18.97 -27.86
CA THR A 72 -3.53 -18.18 -28.62
C THR A 72 -2.90 -17.23 -29.64
N ASP A 73 -1.84 -16.52 -29.25
CA ASP A 73 -1.29 -15.37 -29.98
C ASP A 73 0.07 -15.72 -30.63
N GLY A 74 0.60 -16.90 -30.33
CA GLY A 74 1.94 -17.34 -30.75
C GLY A 74 3.05 -16.90 -29.79
N PRO A 75 4.26 -17.50 -29.91
CA PRO A 75 5.33 -17.34 -28.94
C PRO A 75 5.93 -15.93 -28.93
N LEU A 76 6.15 -15.33 -30.11
CA LEU A 76 6.80 -14.03 -30.22
C LEU A 76 5.92 -12.87 -29.71
N PRO A 77 4.61 -12.80 -30.02
CA PRO A 77 3.73 -11.79 -29.44
C PRO A 77 3.54 -11.94 -27.93
N ALA A 78 3.40 -13.17 -27.42
CA ALA A 78 3.30 -13.43 -25.99
C ALA A 78 4.57 -13.00 -25.23
N TYR A 79 5.76 -13.30 -25.79
CA TYR A 79 7.03 -12.84 -25.23
C TYR A 79 7.14 -11.31 -25.22
N ARG A 80 6.84 -10.64 -26.33
CA ARG A 80 6.87 -9.17 -26.41
C ARG A 80 5.93 -8.53 -25.40
N GLN A 81 4.75 -9.11 -25.20
CA GLN A 81 3.80 -8.59 -24.23
C GLN A 81 4.25 -8.82 -22.78
N ALA A 82 4.86 -9.98 -22.48
CA ALA A 82 5.43 -10.25 -21.16
C ALA A 82 6.58 -9.26 -20.85
N MET A 83 7.50 -9.07 -21.80
CA MET A 83 8.60 -8.12 -21.67
C MET A 83 8.11 -6.67 -21.61
N GLY A 84 7.08 -6.32 -22.39
CA GLY A 84 6.46 -4.99 -22.37
C GLY A 84 5.76 -4.64 -21.05
N ARG A 85 5.31 -5.64 -20.29
CA ARG A 85 4.82 -5.43 -18.92
C ARG A 85 5.96 -5.15 -17.95
N LEU A 86 7.07 -5.90 -18.08
CA LEU A 86 8.24 -5.72 -17.23
C LEU A 86 9.01 -4.43 -17.52
N SER A 87 8.94 -3.89 -18.74
CA SER A 87 9.57 -2.62 -19.10
C SER A 87 8.80 -1.40 -18.62
N LYS A 88 7.57 -1.57 -18.09
CA LYS A 88 6.78 -0.45 -17.62
C LYS A 88 7.23 -0.08 -16.21
N PRO A 89 7.57 1.20 -15.95
CA PRO A 89 7.83 1.64 -14.58
C PRO A 89 6.60 1.42 -13.72
N GLU A 90 6.79 0.98 -12.48
CA GLU A 90 5.72 0.83 -11.50
C GLU A 90 5.75 2.01 -10.53
N PRO A 91 4.61 2.69 -10.30
CA PRO A 91 4.55 3.74 -9.31
C PRO A 91 4.62 3.14 -7.89
N LEU A 92 5.40 3.78 -7.02
CA LEU A 92 5.52 3.39 -5.61
C LEU A 92 4.57 4.19 -4.72
N GLY A 93 4.33 3.71 -3.51
CA GLY A 93 3.47 4.35 -2.52
C GLY A 93 1.99 3.98 -2.59
N TYR A 94 1.34 4.06 -1.43
CA TYR A 94 -0.09 3.80 -1.27
C TYR A 94 -0.72 4.54 -0.07
N SER A 95 0.02 5.44 0.58
CA SER A 95 -0.44 6.19 1.76
C SER A 95 0.13 7.60 1.73
N SER A 96 -0.75 8.59 1.62
CA SER A 96 -0.36 10.01 1.49
C SER A 96 -1.36 10.93 2.18
N ALA A 97 -0.97 12.18 2.39
CA ALA A 97 -1.81 13.22 2.96
C ALA A 97 -1.48 14.57 2.31
N GLY A 98 -2.51 15.38 2.07
CA GLY A 98 -2.38 16.62 1.34
C GLY A 98 -3.68 17.41 1.24
N THR A 99 -3.70 18.38 0.32
CA THR A 99 -4.82 19.30 0.15
C THR A 99 -5.55 19.03 -1.17
N VAL A 100 -6.88 19.00 -1.14
CA VAL A 100 -7.69 18.85 -2.36
C VAL A 100 -7.53 20.07 -3.26
N VAL A 101 -7.16 19.86 -4.52
CA VAL A 101 -7.01 20.92 -5.53
C VAL A 101 -8.08 20.86 -6.62
N THR A 102 -8.63 19.67 -6.87
CA THR A 102 -9.73 19.46 -7.83
C THR A 102 -10.65 18.37 -7.31
N THR A 103 -11.96 18.54 -7.50
CA THR A 103 -12.96 17.52 -7.14
C THR A 103 -13.78 17.08 -8.35
N GLY A 104 -14.13 15.80 -8.38
CA GLY A 104 -15.09 15.17 -9.28
C GLY A 104 -16.21 14.45 -8.50
N THR A 105 -16.44 14.85 -7.25
CA THR A 105 -17.43 14.28 -6.31
C THR A 105 -17.92 15.35 -5.35
N ASP A 106 -19.15 15.22 -4.83
CA ASP A 106 -19.71 16.20 -3.87
C ASP A 106 -19.28 15.94 -2.41
N ASP A 107 -18.51 14.88 -2.18
CA ASP A 107 -18.02 14.48 -0.86
C ASP A 107 -16.95 15.41 -0.27
N PHE A 108 -16.24 16.16 -1.11
CA PHE A 108 -15.04 16.91 -0.77
C PHE A 108 -15.02 18.26 -1.49
N GLU A 109 -14.43 19.25 -0.83
CA GLU A 109 -14.27 20.60 -1.36
C GLU A 109 -12.79 20.91 -1.64
N VAL A 110 -12.53 21.81 -2.60
CA VAL A 110 -11.17 22.31 -2.83
C VAL A 110 -10.69 23.03 -1.57
N GLY A 111 -9.48 22.70 -1.11
CA GLY A 111 -8.93 23.18 0.16
C GLY A 111 -9.11 22.20 1.33
N ASP A 112 -9.92 21.15 1.19
CA ASP A 112 -10.02 20.10 2.22
C ASP A 112 -8.65 19.47 2.46
N ARG A 113 -8.28 19.30 3.74
CA ARG A 113 -7.12 18.49 4.13
C ARG A 113 -7.55 17.03 4.18
N VAL A 114 -6.87 16.16 3.44
CA VAL A 114 -7.27 14.75 3.31
C VAL A 114 -6.10 13.80 3.48
N ALA A 115 -6.39 12.63 4.06
CA ALA A 115 -5.54 11.46 3.99
C ALA A 115 -6.06 10.53 2.88
N CYS A 116 -5.15 9.92 2.14
CA CYS A 116 -5.42 9.15 0.94
C CYS A 116 -4.74 7.78 1.01
N GLY A 117 -5.46 6.76 0.56
CA GLY A 117 -5.00 5.38 0.50
C GLY A 117 -5.13 4.74 -0.88
N GLY A 118 -4.67 3.49 -0.96
CA GLY A 118 -4.84 2.62 -2.13
C GLY A 118 -3.60 2.51 -3.00
N ALA A 119 -3.19 1.27 -3.25
CA ALA A 119 -2.08 0.96 -4.14
C ALA A 119 -2.44 1.37 -5.58
N GLY A 120 -1.56 2.14 -6.22
CA GLY A 120 -1.80 2.72 -7.54
C GLY A 120 -2.67 3.99 -7.56
N TYR A 121 -3.14 4.45 -6.38
CA TYR A 121 -3.87 5.72 -6.24
C TYR A 121 -3.06 6.72 -5.41
N ALA A 122 -2.83 6.43 -4.13
CA ALA A 122 -2.09 7.27 -3.19
C ALA A 122 -0.56 7.08 -3.30
N VAL A 123 -0.05 7.19 -4.53
CA VAL A 123 1.35 6.96 -4.91
C VAL A 123 2.26 8.12 -4.46
N HIS A 124 3.57 7.88 -4.43
CA HIS A 124 4.59 8.89 -4.13
C HIS A 124 4.76 9.87 -5.29
N ALA A 125 3.99 10.94 -5.24
CA ALA A 125 3.84 11.92 -6.30
C ALA A 125 3.40 13.26 -5.71
N GLU A 126 3.77 14.37 -6.35
CA GLU A 126 3.31 15.70 -5.90
C GLU A 126 1.79 15.84 -6.01
N TYR A 127 1.16 15.20 -7.01
CA TYR A 127 -0.29 15.17 -7.16
C TYR A 127 -0.79 13.75 -7.38
N VAL A 128 -1.88 13.39 -6.70
CA VAL A 128 -2.53 12.07 -6.82
C VAL A 128 -4.01 12.23 -7.13
N SER A 129 -4.55 11.36 -8.01
CA SER A 129 -5.98 11.27 -8.27
C SER A 129 -6.54 10.04 -7.57
N VAL A 130 -7.36 10.24 -6.55
CA VAL A 130 -7.79 9.18 -5.63
C VAL A 130 -9.33 9.09 -5.60
N PRO A 131 -9.92 7.88 -5.71
CA PRO A 131 -11.36 7.68 -5.57
C PRO A 131 -11.89 8.07 -4.19
N ARG A 132 -13.16 8.54 -4.12
CA ARG A 132 -13.78 9.05 -2.89
C ARG A 132 -13.73 8.12 -1.68
N ASN A 133 -13.82 6.80 -1.89
CA ASN A 133 -13.84 5.82 -0.80
C ASN A 133 -12.44 5.47 -0.27
N LEU A 134 -11.39 5.98 -0.91
CA LEU A 134 -10.00 5.85 -0.51
C LEU A 134 -9.45 7.18 0.05
N CYS A 135 -10.33 8.12 0.38
CA CYS A 135 -9.99 9.43 0.95
C CYS A 135 -10.80 9.69 2.20
N VAL A 136 -10.21 10.37 3.18
CA VAL A 136 -10.87 10.83 4.41
C VAL A 136 -10.39 12.23 4.77
N ARG A 137 -11.27 13.06 5.33
CA ARG A 137 -10.86 14.38 5.84
C ARG A 137 -9.96 14.22 7.06
N ILE A 138 -8.92 15.02 7.12
CA ILE A 138 -8.05 15.12 8.29
C ILE A 138 -8.76 16.00 9.31
N PRO A 139 -9.05 15.48 10.53
CA PRO A 139 -9.72 16.26 11.54
C PRO A 139 -8.81 17.37 12.07
N ASP A 140 -9.43 18.40 12.68
CA ASP A 140 -8.68 19.46 13.32
C ASP A 140 -7.76 18.93 14.43
N GLY A 141 -6.56 19.50 14.49
CA GLY A 141 -5.51 19.08 15.43
C GLY A 141 -4.61 17.94 14.93
N VAL A 142 -4.87 17.35 13.77
CA VAL A 142 -3.97 16.36 13.14
C VAL A 142 -3.25 17.00 11.94
N GLY A 143 -1.92 16.90 11.91
CA GLY A 143 -1.09 17.43 10.83
C GLY A 143 -0.96 16.46 9.64
N PHE A 144 -0.51 16.97 8.49
CA PHE A 144 -0.27 16.13 7.30
C PHE A 144 0.78 15.03 7.55
N ARG A 145 1.80 15.33 8.36
CA ARG A 145 2.88 14.40 8.72
C ARG A 145 2.33 13.13 9.40
N GLU A 146 1.40 13.31 10.33
CA GLU A 146 0.70 12.22 11.03
C GLU A 146 -0.33 11.54 10.12
N ALA A 147 -1.10 12.34 9.38
CA ALA A 147 -2.14 11.84 8.50
C ALA A 147 -1.61 10.95 7.37
N ALA A 148 -0.33 11.08 6.97
CA ALA A 148 0.29 10.18 6.00
C ALA A 148 0.32 8.70 6.46
N PHE A 149 0.15 8.42 7.76
CA PHE A 149 0.06 7.06 8.31
C PHE A 149 -1.33 6.44 8.20
N THR A 150 -2.35 7.19 7.79
CA THR A 150 -3.76 6.77 7.89
C THR A 150 -4.06 5.42 7.24
N THR A 151 -3.52 5.17 6.04
CA THR A 151 -3.75 3.89 5.35
C THR A 151 -3.09 2.74 6.10
N VAL A 152 -1.86 2.90 6.59
CA VAL A 152 -1.17 1.87 7.38
C VAL A 152 -1.83 1.66 8.74
N GLY A 153 -2.27 2.74 9.38
CA GLY A 153 -3.07 2.70 10.60
C GLY A 153 -4.37 1.95 10.43
N SER A 154 -5.05 2.11 9.28
CA SER A 154 -6.27 1.36 8.98
C SER A 154 -6.04 -0.16 8.82
N ILE A 155 -4.84 -0.60 8.41
CA ILE A 155 -4.42 -2.01 8.42
C ILE A 155 -4.30 -2.53 9.86
N ALA A 156 -3.69 -1.75 10.75
CA ALA A 156 -3.61 -2.08 12.17
C ALA A 156 -5.01 -2.18 12.80
N MET A 157 -5.89 -1.22 12.52
CA MET A 157 -7.29 -1.23 12.97
C MET A 157 -8.03 -2.50 12.51
N HIS A 158 -7.88 -2.89 11.24
CA HIS A 158 -8.53 -4.09 10.73
C HIS A 158 -7.96 -5.37 11.35
N GLY A 159 -6.64 -5.45 11.57
CA GLY A 159 -6.00 -6.55 12.29
C GLY A 159 -6.56 -6.74 13.69
N VAL A 160 -6.70 -5.65 14.47
CA VAL A 160 -7.29 -5.69 15.81
C VAL A 160 -8.77 -6.08 15.78
N ARG A 161 -9.55 -5.57 14.80
CA ARG A 161 -10.96 -5.95 14.65
C ARG A 161 -11.15 -7.43 14.32
N ASN A 162 -10.27 -7.99 13.50
CA ASN A 162 -10.27 -9.42 13.21
C ASN A 162 -9.88 -10.27 14.42
N ALA A 163 -9.17 -9.71 15.41
CA ALA A 163 -8.91 -10.43 16.65
C ALA A 163 -10.19 -10.61 17.49
N ALA A 164 -11.21 -9.77 17.26
CA ALA A 164 -12.49 -9.77 17.97
C ALA A 164 -12.34 -9.70 19.50
N VAL A 165 -11.29 -9.03 19.95
CA VAL A 165 -10.97 -8.90 21.37
C VAL A 165 -11.85 -7.88 22.07
N THR A 166 -12.07 -8.10 23.36
CA THR A 166 -12.86 -7.23 24.24
C THR A 166 -12.00 -6.58 25.34
N VAL A 167 -12.56 -5.59 26.01
CA VAL A 167 -11.85 -4.80 27.04
C VAL A 167 -11.32 -5.73 28.15
N GLY A 168 -10.03 -5.60 28.48
CA GLY A 168 -9.37 -6.40 29.52
C GLY A 168 -8.71 -7.70 29.03
N GLU A 169 -8.98 -8.12 27.80
CA GLU A 169 -8.35 -9.29 27.20
C GLU A 169 -6.86 -9.08 26.90
N SER A 170 -6.13 -10.19 26.82
CA SER A 170 -4.70 -10.25 26.59
C SER A 170 -4.37 -10.60 25.14
N VAL A 171 -3.47 -9.84 24.51
CA VAL A 171 -3.14 -9.99 23.10
C VAL A 171 -1.64 -9.99 22.90
N ALA A 172 -1.13 -11.03 22.23
CA ALA A 172 0.27 -11.06 21.81
C ALA A 172 0.43 -10.50 20.40
N VAL A 173 1.44 -9.66 20.18
CA VAL A 173 1.76 -9.05 18.88
C VAL A 173 3.14 -9.55 18.44
N ILE A 174 3.18 -10.39 17.41
CA ILE A 174 4.43 -10.96 16.89
C ILE A 174 4.92 -10.13 15.70
N GLY A 175 6.11 -9.54 15.86
CA GLY A 175 6.67 -8.52 14.99
C GLY A 175 6.27 -7.13 15.48
N LEU A 176 7.27 -6.29 15.74
CA LEU A 176 7.13 -4.91 16.22
C LEU A 176 7.75 -3.93 15.22
N GLY A 177 7.58 -4.22 13.92
CA GLY A 177 7.76 -3.21 12.88
C GLY A 177 6.64 -2.16 12.91
N LEU A 178 6.59 -1.28 11.91
CA LEU A 178 5.63 -0.17 11.88
C LEU A 178 4.17 -0.60 12.15
N ILE A 179 3.68 -1.64 11.47
CA ILE A 179 2.31 -2.16 11.69
C ILE A 179 2.16 -2.71 13.10
N GLY A 180 3.13 -3.49 13.60
CA GLY A 180 3.10 -4.06 14.94
C GLY A 180 3.03 -3.00 16.04
N LEU A 181 3.82 -1.94 15.92
CA LEU A 181 3.81 -0.82 16.87
C LEU A 181 2.48 -0.05 16.82
N LEU A 182 1.87 0.12 15.65
CA LEU A 182 0.52 0.68 15.54
C LEU A 182 -0.53 -0.25 16.16
N VAL A 183 -0.43 -1.56 15.96
CA VAL A 183 -1.32 -2.57 16.57
C VAL A 183 -1.22 -2.52 18.09
N VAL A 184 -0.01 -2.43 18.66
CA VAL A 184 0.18 -2.26 20.11
C VAL A 184 -0.63 -1.07 20.62
N GLN A 185 -0.46 0.10 20.01
CA GLN A 185 -1.15 1.31 20.45
C GLN A 185 -2.67 1.23 20.29
N VAL A 186 -3.17 0.65 19.18
CA VAL A 186 -4.61 0.43 18.97
C VAL A 186 -5.20 -0.52 20.02
N LEU A 187 -4.49 -1.60 20.38
CA LEU A 187 -4.92 -2.52 21.44
C LEU A 187 -4.95 -1.83 22.81
N LYS A 188 -3.95 -0.99 23.12
CA LYS A 188 -3.96 -0.19 24.34
C LYS A 188 -5.11 0.79 24.38
N ALA A 189 -5.42 1.46 23.27
CA ALA A 189 -6.59 2.32 23.14
C ALA A 189 -7.91 1.54 23.30
N ALA A 190 -7.94 0.26 22.92
CA ALA A 190 -9.08 -0.64 23.11
C ALA A 190 -9.20 -1.22 24.53
N GLY A 191 -8.25 -0.92 25.44
CA GLY A 191 -8.26 -1.42 26.81
C GLY A 191 -7.74 -2.85 26.97
N CYS A 192 -6.99 -3.35 26.01
CA CYS A 192 -6.35 -4.68 26.10
C CYS A 192 -5.02 -4.63 26.84
N ARG A 193 -4.59 -5.80 27.32
CA ARG A 193 -3.24 -6.09 27.81
C ARG A 193 -2.41 -6.63 26.65
N VAL A 194 -1.22 -6.10 26.42
CA VAL A 194 -0.46 -6.33 25.19
C VAL A 194 0.92 -6.90 25.50
N ILE A 195 1.24 -8.01 24.83
CA ILE A 195 2.54 -8.67 24.87
C ILE A 195 3.23 -8.43 23.52
N GLY A 196 4.24 -7.57 23.49
CA GLY A 196 5.02 -7.28 22.28
C GLY A 196 6.16 -8.28 22.09
N ILE A 197 6.25 -8.89 20.91
CA ILE A 197 7.27 -9.89 20.60
C ILE A 197 8.05 -9.50 19.35
N ASP A 198 9.35 -9.31 19.47
CA ASP A 198 10.28 -9.06 18.36
C ASP A 198 11.70 -9.50 18.75
N ILE A 199 12.51 -9.82 17.74
CA ILE A 199 13.90 -10.21 17.94
C ILE A 199 14.82 -9.01 18.17
N ASP A 200 14.39 -7.80 17.77
CA ASP A 200 15.17 -6.57 17.89
C ASP A 200 14.91 -5.87 19.24
N PRO A 201 15.91 -5.77 20.14
CA PRO A 201 15.74 -5.19 21.46
C PRO A 201 15.32 -3.72 21.44
N GLU A 202 15.67 -2.95 20.39
CA GLU A 202 15.24 -1.55 20.31
C GLU A 202 13.76 -1.43 19.98
N LYS A 203 13.22 -2.34 19.16
CA LYS A 203 11.77 -2.40 18.89
C LYS A 203 10.99 -2.84 20.12
N LEU A 204 11.56 -3.73 20.94
CA LEU A 204 11.00 -4.07 22.25
C LEU A 204 10.94 -2.84 23.17
N SER A 205 12.04 -2.08 23.25
CA SER A 205 12.07 -0.85 24.05
C SER A 205 11.05 0.18 23.56
N LEU A 206 10.97 0.38 22.24
CA LEU A 206 9.98 1.27 21.63
C LEU A 206 8.55 0.81 21.90
N ALA A 207 8.24 -0.48 21.73
CA ALA A 207 6.91 -1.00 22.03
C ALA A 207 6.51 -0.84 23.50
N ALA A 208 7.45 -1.04 24.43
CA ALA A 208 7.22 -0.78 25.85
C ALA A 208 6.90 0.70 26.10
N SER A 209 7.64 1.63 25.48
CA SER A 209 7.35 3.07 25.58
C SER A 209 6.00 3.48 24.98
N LEU A 210 5.52 2.71 23.99
CA LEU A 210 4.22 2.90 23.34
C LEU A 210 3.09 2.12 24.02
N GLY A 211 3.35 1.52 25.18
CA GLY A 211 2.34 0.96 26.08
C GLY A 211 2.19 -0.56 26.08
N ALA A 212 3.07 -1.31 25.42
CA ALA A 212 3.10 -2.77 25.61
C ALA A 212 3.39 -3.10 27.09
N ASP A 213 2.55 -3.93 27.71
CA ASP A 213 2.66 -4.26 29.13
C ASP A 213 3.83 -5.21 29.40
N VAL A 214 4.11 -6.09 28.44
CA VAL A 214 5.23 -7.03 28.45
C VAL A 214 5.88 -7.01 27.08
N VAL A 215 7.21 -7.06 27.04
CA VAL A 215 7.97 -7.25 25.80
C VAL A 215 8.94 -8.43 25.92
N SER A 216 9.14 -9.17 24.84
CA SER A 216 10.05 -10.33 24.82
C SER A 216 10.61 -10.63 23.44
N ASN A 217 11.84 -11.16 23.41
CA ASN A 217 12.48 -11.79 22.26
C ASN A 217 12.38 -13.33 22.32
N TYR A 218 11.31 -13.85 22.94
CA TYR A 218 11.09 -15.25 23.34
C TYR A 218 11.83 -15.72 24.60
N ASP A 219 12.89 -15.03 25.03
CA ASP A 219 13.58 -15.40 26.26
C ASP A 219 12.71 -15.11 27.50
N GLY A 220 12.53 -16.13 28.35
CA GLY A 220 11.66 -16.09 29.53
C GLY A 220 10.20 -15.73 29.25
N LEU A 221 9.72 -15.87 28.01
CA LEU A 221 8.38 -15.44 27.60
C LEU A 221 7.27 -16.14 28.40
N GLU A 222 7.40 -17.45 28.64
CA GLU A 222 6.41 -18.24 29.39
C GLU A 222 6.16 -17.67 30.80
N GLY A 223 7.23 -17.40 31.56
CA GLY A 223 7.11 -16.82 32.90
C GLY A 223 6.57 -15.38 32.89
N ARG A 224 6.88 -14.58 31.85
CA ARG A 224 6.31 -13.23 31.70
C ARG A 224 4.83 -13.28 31.32
N MET A 225 4.42 -14.29 30.54
CA MET A 225 3.03 -14.49 30.17
C MET A 225 2.20 -15.04 31.31
N GLU A 226 2.75 -15.86 32.19
CA GLU A 226 2.01 -16.43 33.33
C GLU A 226 1.34 -15.35 34.19
N ALA A 227 2.01 -14.21 34.40
CA ALA A 227 1.47 -13.08 35.15
C ALA A 227 0.33 -12.31 34.45
N LEU A 228 0.33 -12.26 33.12
CA LEU A 228 -0.60 -11.44 32.33
C LEU A 228 -1.72 -12.27 31.66
N SER A 229 -1.42 -13.53 31.38
CA SER A 229 -2.09 -14.39 30.42
C SER A 229 -1.86 -15.87 30.83
N PRO A 230 -2.28 -16.28 32.04
CA PRO A 230 -1.95 -17.61 32.59
C PRO A 230 -2.49 -18.80 31.77
N PHE A 231 -3.48 -18.56 30.92
CA PHE A 231 -4.08 -19.58 30.05
C PHE A 231 -3.67 -19.46 28.58
N GLY A 232 -2.70 -18.60 28.27
CA GLY A 232 -2.39 -18.15 26.91
C GLY A 232 -3.19 -16.89 26.53
N ALA A 233 -2.74 -16.23 25.46
CA ALA A 233 -3.33 -14.97 25.02
C ALA A 233 -4.70 -15.20 24.38
N ASP A 234 -5.66 -14.32 24.62
CA ASP A 234 -7.00 -14.35 24.03
C ASP A 234 -6.92 -14.26 22.50
N ALA A 235 -5.98 -13.44 22.02
CA ALA A 235 -5.61 -13.40 20.62
C ALA A 235 -4.10 -13.23 20.39
N VAL A 236 -3.64 -13.65 19.22
CA VAL A 236 -2.28 -13.39 18.73
C VAL A 236 -2.37 -12.71 17.37
N ILE A 237 -1.74 -11.54 17.21
CA ILE A 237 -1.70 -10.80 15.95
C ILE A 237 -0.28 -10.86 15.40
N ILE A 238 -0.11 -11.52 14.25
CA ILE A 238 1.17 -11.64 13.56
C ILE A 238 1.31 -10.49 12.57
N THR A 239 2.29 -9.60 12.79
CA THR A 239 2.64 -8.49 11.88
C THR A 239 4.04 -8.62 11.29
N ALA A 240 4.78 -9.67 11.65
CA ALA A 240 6.09 -10.00 11.09
C ALA A 240 6.03 -10.29 9.57
N ALA A 241 7.16 -10.10 8.89
CA ALA A 241 7.32 -10.46 7.48
C ALA A 241 8.51 -11.40 7.31
N THR A 242 8.27 -12.65 6.94
CA THR A 242 9.31 -13.69 6.74
C THR A 242 8.77 -14.84 5.89
N ARG A 243 9.63 -15.63 5.27
CA ARG A 243 9.21 -16.86 4.58
C ARG A 243 8.99 -18.04 5.53
N SER A 244 9.43 -17.91 6.78
CA SER A 244 9.30 -18.97 7.78
C SER A 244 7.88 -19.07 8.32
N SER A 245 7.45 -20.30 8.66
CA SER A 245 6.21 -20.59 9.39
C SER A 245 6.39 -20.45 10.92
N ALA A 246 7.61 -20.14 11.41
CA ALA A 246 7.89 -19.98 12.84
C ALA A 246 6.96 -18.96 13.56
N PRO A 247 6.57 -17.81 12.97
CA PRO A 247 5.63 -16.89 13.62
C PRO A 247 4.25 -17.52 13.86
N ILE A 248 3.75 -18.33 12.93
CA ILE A 248 2.43 -18.95 13.08
C ILE A 248 2.47 -20.17 14.01
N GLU A 249 3.55 -20.94 13.98
CA GLU A 249 3.79 -21.99 14.97
C GLU A 249 3.85 -21.40 16.39
N SER A 250 4.59 -20.30 16.56
CA SER A 250 4.66 -19.58 17.84
C SER A 250 3.29 -19.07 18.26
N ALA A 251 2.52 -18.45 17.37
CA ALA A 251 1.18 -17.99 17.68
C ALA A 251 0.26 -19.11 18.18
N GLY A 252 0.31 -20.30 17.56
CA GLY A 252 -0.43 -21.47 18.03
C GLY A 252 -0.05 -21.90 19.45
N ARG A 253 1.23 -21.77 19.84
CA ARG A 253 1.67 -22.07 21.21
C ARG A 253 1.22 -21.02 22.22
N LEU A 254 1.23 -19.74 21.83
CA LEU A 254 0.91 -18.61 22.70
C LEU A 254 -0.58 -18.40 22.92
N VAL A 255 -1.42 -18.72 21.93
CA VAL A 255 -2.87 -18.53 22.01
C VAL A 255 -3.50 -19.49 23.02
N ARG A 256 -4.53 -19.05 23.75
CA ARG A 256 -5.32 -19.92 24.63
C ARG A 256 -6.19 -20.91 23.83
N ALA A 257 -6.75 -21.89 24.53
CA ALA A 257 -7.84 -22.70 23.97
C ALA A 257 -9.00 -21.81 23.50
N GLN A 258 -9.53 -22.06 22.31
CA GLN A 258 -10.56 -21.31 21.60
C GLN A 258 -10.21 -19.82 21.40
N GLY A 259 -8.92 -19.49 21.42
CA GLY A 259 -8.44 -18.15 21.07
C GLY A 259 -8.22 -17.98 19.57
N ARG A 260 -7.84 -16.76 19.17
CA ARG A 260 -7.75 -16.37 17.76
C ARG A 260 -6.36 -15.94 17.34
N VAL A 261 -5.88 -16.45 16.21
CA VAL A 261 -4.64 -16.02 15.56
C VAL A 261 -4.99 -15.22 14.31
N VAL A 262 -4.57 -13.95 14.28
CA VAL A 262 -4.78 -13.05 13.15
C VAL A 262 -3.46 -12.83 12.41
N VAL A 263 -3.42 -13.20 11.14
CA VAL A 263 -2.26 -13.03 10.26
C VAL A 263 -2.43 -11.72 9.48
N VAL A 264 -1.69 -10.69 9.86
CA VAL A 264 -1.62 -9.39 9.16
C VAL A 264 -0.37 -9.31 8.29
N GLY A 265 0.75 -9.78 8.82
CA GLY A 265 2.04 -9.81 8.14
C GLY A 265 2.13 -10.92 7.08
N ASN A 266 3.20 -10.86 6.28
CA ASN A 266 3.46 -11.86 5.24
C ASN A 266 4.40 -12.95 5.78
N VAL A 267 3.83 -14.05 6.29
CA VAL A 267 4.55 -15.16 6.91
C VAL A 267 4.30 -16.49 6.17
N GLY A 268 5.14 -17.49 6.41
CA GLY A 268 4.82 -18.87 6.03
C GLY A 268 3.57 -19.35 6.75
N MET A 269 2.74 -20.14 6.06
CA MET A 269 1.39 -20.54 6.51
C MET A 269 1.26 -22.07 6.65
N ASP A 270 2.37 -22.78 6.85
CA ASP A 270 2.34 -24.22 7.13
C ASP A 270 1.85 -24.43 8.57
N LEU A 271 0.55 -24.65 8.73
CA LEU A 271 -0.10 -24.68 10.03
C LEU A 271 0.13 -26.04 10.74
N PRO A 272 0.80 -26.08 11.92
CA PRO A 272 0.98 -27.32 12.66
C PRO A 272 -0.34 -27.81 13.26
N ARG A 273 -0.98 -28.79 12.63
CA ARG A 273 -2.34 -29.25 12.98
C ARG A 273 -2.50 -29.52 14.47
N ASP A 274 -1.56 -30.22 15.10
CA ASP A 274 -1.72 -30.69 16.48
C ASP A 274 -1.90 -29.53 17.48
N ILE A 275 -1.09 -28.47 17.33
CA ILE A 275 -1.12 -27.28 18.21
C ILE A 275 -2.48 -26.56 18.11
N PHE A 276 -2.99 -26.38 16.89
CA PHE A 276 -4.24 -25.66 16.67
C PHE A 276 -5.47 -26.54 16.97
N TYR A 277 -5.38 -27.84 16.68
CA TYR A 277 -6.46 -28.81 16.90
C TYR A 277 -6.73 -29.04 18.38
N GLU A 278 -5.69 -29.22 19.20
CA GLU A 278 -5.83 -29.42 20.65
C GLU A 278 -6.52 -28.22 21.32
N LYS A 279 -6.26 -27.02 20.82
CA LYS A 279 -6.80 -25.78 21.35
C LYS A 279 -8.12 -25.35 20.72
N GLU A 280 -8.59 -25.99 19.65
CA GLU A 280 -9.71 -25.47 18.85
C GLU A 280 -9.50 -23.99 18.45
N ALA A 281 -8.27 -23.62 18.12
CA ALA A 281 -7.90 -22.23 17.86
C ALA A 281 -8.33 -21.78 16.44
N GLU A 282 -8.84 -20.56 16.32
CA GLU A 282 -9.22 -19.98 15.03
C GLU A 282 -8.02 -19.27 14.38
N VAL A 283 -7.87 -19.42 13.06
CA VAL A 283 -6.88 -18.66 12.27
C VAL A 283 -7.59 -17.81 11.23
N VAL A 284 -7.29 -16.51 11.24
CA VAL A 284 -7.83 -15.52 10.29
C VAL A 284 -6.71 -14.83 9.55
N VAL A 285 -6.82 -14.78 8.22
CA VAL A 285 -5.94 -13.95 7.39
C VAL A 285 -6.59 -12.58 7.21
N SER A 286 -5.93 -11.54 7.71
CA SER A 286 -6.45 -10.17 7.70
C SER A 286 -6.36 -9.55 6.31
N ARG A 287 -7.47 -8.98 5.83
CA ARG A 287 -7.54 -8.37 4.50
C ARG A 287 -7.11 -6.91 4.53
N SER A 288 -5.81 -6.64 4.59
CA SER A 288 -5.25 -5.27 4.50
C SER A 288 -6.05 -4.27 5.37
N TYR A 289 -6.59 -3.19 4.79
CA TYR A 289 -7.42 -2.18 5.46
C TYR A 289 -8.93 -2.49 5.54
N GLY A 290 -9.34 -3.70 5.15
CA GLY A 290 -10.67 -4.26 5.44
C GLY A 290 -11.63 -4.39 4.25
N PRO A 291 -12.93 -4.60 4.53
CA PRO A 291 -14.00 -4.61 3.53
C PRO A 291 -13.95 -3.40 2.60
N GLY A 292 -14.13 -3.65 1.29
CA GLY A 292 -13.86 -2.69 0.21
C GLY A 292 -12.62 -3.07 -0.58
N ARG A 293 -11.59 -3.59 0.10
CA ARG A 293 -10.35 -3.99 -0.57
C ARG A 293 -10.64 -5.07 -1.61
N TYR A 294 -10.14 -4.84 -2.83
CA TYR A 294 -10.34 -5.69 -4.03
C TYR A 294 -11.76 -5.66 -4.61
N ASP A 295 -12.63 -4.78 -4.14
CA ASP A 295 -13.95 -4.54 -4.71
C ASP A 295 -13.95 -3.24 -5.53
N ARG A 296 -14.09 -3.38 -6.86
CA ARG A 296 -14.10 -2.24 -7.79
C ARG A 296 -15.37 -1.40 -7.68
N ASP A 297 -16.50 -1.94 -7.21
CA ASP A 297 -17.68 -1.13 -6.91
C ASP A 297 -17.37 -0.13 -5.79
N TYR A 298 -16.69 -0.62 -4.76
CA TYR A 298 -16.33 0.18 -3.61
C TYR A 298 -15.17 1.13 -3.92
N GLU A 299 -14.00 0.61 -4.32
CA GLU A 299 -12.77 1.39 -4.51
C GLU A 299 -12.89 2.35 -5.69
N GLU A 300 -13.31 1.89 -6.88
CA GLU A 300 -13.25 2.68 -8.11
C GLU A 300 -14.56 3.41 -8.42
N ARG A 301 -15.70 2.76 -8.20
CA ARG A 301 -17.02 3.33 -8.52
C ARG A 301 -17.60 4.15 -7.38
N GLY A 302 -17.02 4.09 -6.18
CA GLY A 302 -17.44 4.89 -5.03
C GLY A 302 -18.79 4.47 -4.46
N ILE A 303 -19.19 3.20 -4.66
CA ILE A 303 -20.43 2.63 -4.14
C ILE A 303 -20.13 2.05 -2.76
N ASP A 304 -20.61 2.71 -1.72
CA ASP A 304 -20.39 2.27 -0.33
C ASP A 304 -21.24 1.02 -0.01
N TYR A 305 -20.82 0.25 0.99
CA TYR A 305 -21.59 -0.86 1.52
C TYR A 305 -22.72 -0.37 2.43
N PRO A 306 -23.81 -1.16 2.54
CA PRO A 306 -24.78 -0.98 3.60
C PRO A 306 -24.11 -0.88 4.99
N ILE A 307 -24.71 -0.10 5.88
CA ILE A 307 -24.10 0.26 7.18
C ILE A 307 -23.77 -0.93 8.08
N TYR A 308 -24.41 -2.09 7.89
CA TYR A 308 -24.10 -3.31 8.65
C TYR A 308 -22.68 -3.85 8.35
N VAL A 309 -22.08 -3.50 7.20
CA VAL A 309 -20.64 -3.66 6.97
C VAL A 309 -19.92 -2.49 7.63
N ARG A 310 -19.89 -2.49 8.97
CA ARG A 310 -19.57 -1.31 9.78
C ARG A 310 -18.20 -0.69 9.45
N TRP A 311 -17.20 -1.51 9.18
CA TRP A 311 -15.79 -1.10 9.10
C TRP A 311 -15.19 -1.36 7.73
N THR A 312 -15.52 -0.49 6.77
CA THR A 312 -14.89 -0.46 5.44
C THR A 312 -13.51 0.20 5.48
N GLU A 313 -12.76 0.18 4.37
CA GLU A 313 -11.46 0.87 4.26
C GLU A 313 -11.53 2.32 4.74
N ARG A 314 -12.51 3.07 4.24
CA ARG A 314 -12.75 4.48 4.60
C ARG A 314 -13.02 4.64 6.09
N ARG A 315 -13.89 3.79 6.66
CA ARG A 315 -14.27 3.88 8.08
C ARG A 315 -13.15 3.38 9.01
N ASN A 316 -12.26 2.50 8.56
CA ASN A 316 -11.02 2.17 9.29
C ASN A 316 -10.06 3.37 9.29
N MET A 317 -9.90 4.06 8.16
CA MET A 317 -9.09 5.28 8.05
C MET A 317 -9.62 6.42 8.94
N GLU A 318 -10.94 6.68 8.91
CA GLU A 318 -11.60 7.66 9.78
C GLU A 318 -11.40 7.33 11.27
N ALA A 319 -11.60 6.07 11.65
CA ALA A 319 -11.43 5.63 13.04
C ALA A 319 -9.98 5.74 13.51
N PHE A 320 -9.00 5.48 12.64
CA PHE A 320 -7.60 5.64 12.97
C PHE A 320 -7.23 7.11 13.19
N LEU A 321 -7.64 8.01 12.29
CA LEU A 321 -7.41 9.45 12.44
C LEU A 321 -8.05 10.00 13.71
N GLU A 322 -9.21 9.49 14.10
CA GLU A 322 -9.84 9.88 15.36
C GLU A 322 -9.01 9.47 16.58
N LEU A 323 -8.36 8.30 16.56
CA LEU A 323 -7.45 7.90 17.64
C LEU A 323 -6.18 8.79 17.68
N VAL A 324 -5.66 9.18 16.52
CA VAL A 324 -4.53 10.14 16.43
C VAL A 324 -4.97 11.49 17.00
N ARG A 325 -6.13 12.01 16.60
CA ARG A 325 -6.70 13.27 17.11
C ARG A 325 -6.89 13.26 18.62
N GLN A 326 -7.32 12.12 19.18
CA GLN A 326 -7.47 11.91 20.62
C GLN A 326 -6.13 11.69 21.35
N LYS A 327 -5.00 11.72 20.65
CA LYS A 327 -3.65 11.43 21.17
C LYS A 327 -3.56 10.04 21.81
N ARG A 328 -4.34 9.09 21.29
CA ARG A 328 -4.29 7.67 21.68
C ARG A 328 -3.25 6.89 20.87
N ILE A 329 -2.83 7.45 19.74
CA ILE A 329 -1.73 6.96 18.91
C ILE A 329 -0.69 8.07 18.85
N ASP A 330 0.52 7.75 19.30
CA ASP A 330 1.71 8.58 19.12
C ASP A 330 2.50 8.08 17.90
N LEU A 331 2.64 8.96 16.91
CA LEU A 331 3.34 8.69 15.66
C LEU A 331 4.76 9.26 15.66
N ASP A 332 5.09 10.20 16.56
CA ASP A 332 6.39 10.87 16.55
C ASP A 332 7.55 9.89 16.74
N PRO A 333 7.51 8.94 17.70
CA PRO A 333 8.54 7.92 17.85
C PRO A 333 8.64 6.95 16.68
N LEU A 334 7.59 6.85 15.85
CA LEU A 334 7.57 5.95 14.69
C LEU A 334 8.20 6.59 13.46
N ILE A 335 8.28 7.92 13.39
CA ILE A 335 8.83 8.63 12.23
C ILE A 335 10.32 8.83 12.45
N THR A 336 11.11 7.91 11.89
CA THR A 336 12.57 7.93 12.08
C THR A 336 13.28 8.79 11.04
N HIS A 337 12.72 8.88 9.82
CA HIS A 337 13.33 9.65 8.74
C HIS A 337 12.29 10.42 7.94
N THR A 338 12.71 11.56 7.41
CA THR A 338 11.95 12.34 6.42
C THR A 338 12.92 12.79 5.33
N PHE A 339 12.58 12.48 4.09
CA PHE A 339 13.35 12.85 2.91
C PHE A 339 12.53 13.81 2.05
N ALA A 340 13.18 14.69 1.29
CA ALA A 340 12.50 15.38 0.21
C ALA A 340 12.13 14.37 -0.90
N LEU A 341 11.11 14.68 -1.70
CA LEU A 341 10.71 13.83 -2.82
C LEU A 341 11.87 13.50 -3.77
N ASP A 342 12.75 14.47 -4.05
CA ASP A 342 13.91 14.31 -4.93
C ASP A 342 14.91 13.27 -4.39
N ASP A 343 14.97 13.11 -3.07
CA ASP A 343 15.86 12.19 -2.37
C ASP A 343 15.22 10.81 -2.15
N ALA A 344 14.07 10.53 -2.78
CA ALA A 344 13.43 9.22 -2.70
C ALA A 344 14.38 8.04 -2.99
N PRO A 345 15.27 8.07 -4.00
CA PRO A 345 16.23 6.99 -4.22
C PRO A 345 17.12 6.70 -3.00
N GLU A 346 17.50 7.73 -2.24
CA GLU A 346 18.29 7.59 -1.01
C GLU A 346 17.47 6.96 0.11
N ALA A 347 16.21 7.37 0.27
CA ALA A 347 15.28 6.79 1.22
C ALA A 347 15.12 5.27 1.01
N TYR A 348 14.95 4.83 -0.24
CA TYR A 348 14.85 3.41 -0.55
C TYR A 348 16.18 2.67 -0.45
N ASN A 349 17.31 3.33 -0.70
CA ASN A 349 18.63 2.76 -0.47
C ASN A 349 18.86 2.50 1.03
N LEU A 350 18.45 3.42 1.91
CA LEU A 350 18.46 3.23 3.36
C LEU A 350 17.61 2.01 3.75
N ILE A 351 16.38 1.91 3.22
CA ILE A 351 15.48 0.79 3.50
C ILE A 351 16.06 -0.55 3.03
N SER A 352 16.64 -0.58 1.83
CA SER A 352 17.14 -1.81 1.20
C SER A 352 18.44 -2.29 1.82
N THR A 353 19.33 -1.37 2.21
CA THR A 353 20.63 -1.73 2.79
C THR A 353 20.56 -1.98 4.28
N GLY A 354 19.57 -1.41 4.99
CA GLY A 354 19.45 -1.53 6.44
C GLY A 354 20.65 -0.98 7.21
N ARG A 355 21.43 -0.07 6.59
CA ARG A 355 22.61 0.56 7.21
C ARG A 355 22.26 1.34 8.47
N GLU A 356 21.06 1.91 8.47
CA GLU A 356 20.50 2.66 9.59
C GLU A 356 19.15 2.06 9.95
N ARG A 357 18.79 2.18 11.23
CA ARG A 357 17.52 1.65 11.74
C ARG A 357 16.37 2.55 11.30
N TYR A 358 15.28 1.95 10.86
CA TYR A 358 14.09 2.69 10.45
C TYR A 358 12.79 2.02 10.92
N ILE A 359 11.75 2.83 11.11
CA ILE A 359 10.39 2.37 11.38
C ILE A 359 9.44 2.94 10.32
N GLY A 360 9.15 4.24 10.41
CA GLY A 360 8.39 5.01 9.42
C GLY A 360 9.31 5.99 8.71
N VAL A 361 9.28 5.96 7.37
CA VAL A 361 10.05 6.86 6.51
C VAL A 361 9.06 7.69 5.70
N LEU A 362 9.15 9.01 5.82
CA LEU A 362 8.28 9.93 5.09
C LEU A 362 9.01 10.54 3.89
N LEU A 363 8.25 10.76 2.83
CA LEU A 363 8.60 11.72 1.77
C LEU A 363 7.82 13.00 2.01
N GLN A 364 8.54 14.12 2.04
CA GLN A 364 8.00 15.47 2.16
C GLN A 364 7.99 16.16 0.79
N TYR A 365 6.91 16.90 0.54
CA TYR A 365 6.68 17.60 -0.71
C TYR A 365 6.72 19.11 -0.46
N SER A 366 7.32 19.84 -1.39
CA SER A 366 7.25 21.30 -1.38
C SER A 366 5.93 21.78 -1.98
N PRO A 367 5.27 22.80 -1.42
CA PRO A 367 4.08 23.38 -2.02
C PRO A 367 4.40 23.87 -3.42
N ASN A 368 3.69 23.35 -4.42
CA ASN A 368 3.80 23.80 -5.79
C ASN A 368 2.80 24.94 -5.98
N GLY A 369 3.27 26.17 -5.74
CA GLY A 369 2.47 27.41 -5.70
C GLY A 369 1.67 27.78 -6.96
N VAL A 370 1.55 26.90 -7.95
CA VAL A 370 0.67 27.02 -9.11
C VAL A 370 -0.11 25.72 -9.24
N GLY A 371 -1.42 25.78 -9.02
CA GLY A 371 -2.29 24.62 -8.92
C GLY A 371 -2.20 23.65 -10.11
N ALA A 372 -2.66 22.42 -9.88
CA ALA A 372 -2.70 21.29 -10.81
C ALA A 372 -3.11 21.68 -12.25
N SER A 373 -2.17 22.12 -13.09
CA SER A 373 -2.43 22.37 -14.50
C SER A 373 -2.21 21.08 -15.28
N GLY A 374 -3.26 20.55 -15.90
CA GLY A 374 -3.13 19.44 -16.84
C GLY A 374 -2.16 19.80 -17.97
N THR A 375 -1.25 18.89 -18.30
CA THR A 375 -0.29 19.12 -19.38
C THR A 375 -0.92 18.74 -20.72
N VAL A 376 -1.07 19.71 -21.62
CA VAL A 376 -1.36 19.44 -23.03
C VAL A 376 -0.04 19.44 -23.79
N THR A 377 0.49 18.26 -24.07
CA THR A 377 1.68 18.12 -24.91
C THR A 377 1.27 18.18 -26.37
N PHE A 378 1.57 19.30 -27.03
CA PHE A 378 1.49 19.36 -28.48
C PHE A 378 2.71 18.65 -29.06
N LEU A 379 2.50 17.47 -29.64
CA LEU A 379 3.53 16.87 -30.48
C LEU A 379 3.82 17.84 -31.62
N GLU A 380 5.11 18.12 -31.88
CA GLU A 380 5.51 18.85 -33.09
C GLU A 380 4.78 18.20 -34.27
N ARG A 381 4.14 19.02 -35.10
CA ARG A 381 3.39 18.53 -36.26
C ARG A 381 4.36 17.70 -37.11
N ALA A 382 4.29 16.37 -36.98
CA ALA A 382 4.88 15.48 -37.96
C ALA A 382 4.31 15.91 -39.33
N GLY A 383 5.21 16.17 -40.27
CA GLY A 383 4.93 16.87 -41.51
C GLY A 383 3.65 16.38 -42.22
N GLY A 384 2.91 17.33 -42.80
CA GLY A 384 1.82 17.12 -43.74
C GLY A 384 0.79 16.05 -43.35
N ARG A 385 -0.32 16.44 -42.71
CA ARG A 385 -1.52 15.58 -42.63
C ARG A 385 -1.83 15.03 -44.02
N ARG A 386 -1.94 13.71 -44.15
CA ARG A 386 -2.31 13.06 -45.42
C ARG A 386 -3.72 13.52 -45.76
N ARG A 387 -3.87 14.37 -46.78
CA ARG A 387 -5.15 14.84 -47.31
C ARG A 387 -5.41 14.10 -48.62
N SER A 388 -6.10 12.97 -48.53
CA SER A 388 -6.61 12.24 -49.70
C SER A 388 -7.92 11.52 -49.35
N ASP A 389 -8.76 11.27 -50.35
CA ASP A 389 -9.95 10.43 -50.20
C ASP A 389 -9.52 9.04 -49.70
N GLY A 390 -10.10 8.62 -48.57
CA GLY A 390 -9.80 7.35 -47.92
C GLY A 390 -8.93 7.44 -46.66
N VAL A 391 -8.32 8.59 -46.34
CA VAL A 391 -7.55 8.74 -45.08
C VAL A 391 -8.47 9.23 -43.96
N ARG A 392 -8.60 8.43 -42.90
CA ARG A 392 -9.40 8.78 -41.71
C ARG A 392 -8.53 9.43 -40.63
N THR A 393 -9.12 10.27 -39.80
CA THR A 393 -8.44 10.82 -38.61
C THR A 393 -8.86 10.03 -37.37
N LEU A 394 -7.90 9.58 -36.58
CA LEU A 394 -8.10 8.72 -35.40
C LEU A 394 -7.70 9.46 -34.13
N GLY A 395 -8.60 9.51 -33.14
CA GLY A 395 -8.27 9.85 -31.76
C GLY A 395 -8.22 8.59 -30.91
N CYS A 396 -7.23 8.47 -30.04
CA CYS A 396 -7.04 7.30 -29.18
C CYS A 396 -7.35 7.66 -27.72
N ILE A 397 -8.07 6.79 -27.00
CA ILE A 397 -8.27 6.89 -25.55
C ILE A 397 -7.62 5.67 -24.89
N GLY A 398 -6.60 5.93 -24.08
CA GLY A 398 -5.86 4.95 -23.28
C GLY A 398 -4.67 4.31 -23.98
N ALA A 399 -3.48 4.43 -23.36
CA ALA A 399 -2.25 3.77 -23.80
C ALA A 399 -1.93 2.54 -22.94
N GLY A 400 -2.86 1.57 -22.94
CA GLY A 400 -2.66 0.31 -22.23
C GLY A 400 -1.60 -0.58 -22.90
N VAL A 401 -1.07 -1.57 -22.17
CA VAL A 401 -0.05 -2.51 -22.69
C VAL A 401 -0.47 -3.14 -24.01
N HIS A 402 -1.74 -3.57 -24.13
CA HIS A 402 -2.24 -4.16 -25.38
C HIS A 402 -2.22 -3.17 -26.55
N ALA A 403 -2.63 -1.92 -26.31
CA ALA A 403 -2.60 -0.90 -27.34
C ALA A 403 -1.15 -0.62 -27.80
N LEU A 404 -0.23 -0.44 -26.85
CA LEU A 404 1.19 -0.19 -27.12
C LEU A 404 1.90 -1.39 -27.78
N SER A 405 1.58 -2.63 -27.40
CA SER A 405 2.26 -3.82 -27.92
C SER A 405 1.70 -4.34 -29.24
N SER A 406 0.42 -4.10 -29.50
CA SER A 406 -0.34 -4.84 -30.52
C SER A 406 -1.14 -3.98 -31.47
N LEU A 407 -1.49 -2.73 -31.11
CA LEU A 407 -2.30 -1.86 -31.99
C LEU A 407 -1.44 -0.73 -32.58
N TYR A 408 -0.80 0.04 -31.70
CA TYR A 408 -0.08 1.26 -32.05
C TYR A 408 1.15 1.02 -32.95
N PRO A 409 1.91 -0.09 -32.83
CA PRO A 409 3.01 -0.38 -33.76
C PRO A 409 2.58 -0.53 -35.22
N HIS A 410 1.29 -0.79 -35.49
CA HIS A 410 0.73 -0.91 -36.83
C HIS A 410 0.14 0.40 -37.35
N LEU A 411 -0.17 1.37 -36.49
CA LEU A 411 -0.77 2.65 -36.88
C LEU A 411 0.03 3.39 -37.98
N PRO A 412 1.38 3.45 -37.97
CA PRO A 412 2.14 4.10 -39.03
C PRO A 412 1.93 3.51 -40.43
N ARG A 413 1.49 2.24 -40.51
CA ARG A 413 1.28 1.50 -41.77
C ARG A 413 -0.14 1.65 -42.30
N LEU A 414 -1.07 2.18 -41.51
CA LEU A 414 -2.46 2.37 -41.91
C LEU A 414 -2.66 3.75 -42.57
N PRO A 415 -3.67 3.90 -43.45
CA PRO A 415 -4.02 5.19 -44.05
C PRO A 415 -4.82 6.05 -43.05
N VAL A 416 -4.23 6.37 -41.89
CA VAL A 416 -4.86 7.17 -40.84
C VAL A 416 -3.97 8.32 -40.38
N ASN A 417 -4.58 9.45 -40.05
CA ASN A 417 -3.96 10.56 -39.35
C ASN A 417 -4.23 10.40 -37.85
N LEU A 418 -3.20 10.33 -37.00
CA LEU A 418 -3.41 10.37 -35.55
C LEU A 418 -3.70 11.82 -35.12
N ALA A 419 -4.91 12.08 -34.61
CA ALA A 419 -5.30 13.39 -34.08
C ALA A 419 -4.77 13.64 -32.67
N GLY A 420 -4.71 12.60 -31.84
CA GLY A 420 -4.28 12.72 -30.45
C GLY A 420 -4.49 11.44 -29.66
N LEU A 421 -3.86 11.40 -28.49
CA LEU A 421 -3.95 10.34 -27.51
C LEU A 421 -4.34 10.97 -26.17
N ALA A 422 -5.43 10.49 -25.58
CA ALA A 422 -5.85 10.88 -24.25
C ALA A 422 -5.62 9.72 -23.28
N THR A 423 -4.91 9.97 -22.19
CA THR A 423 -4.73 8.99 -21.11
C THR A 423 -5.08 9.63 -19.78
N ALA A 424 -5.28 8.79 -18.77
CA ALA A 424 -5.88 9.21 -17.52
C ALA A 424 -4.93 9.12 -16.32
N THR A 425 -3.64 8.86 -16.53
CA THR A 425 -2.57 8.95 -15.52
C THR A 425 -1.33 9.55 -16.14
N GLY A 426 -0.55 10.32 -15.37
CA GLY A 426 0.69 10.96 -15.84
C GLY A 426 1.66 9.95 -16.46
N LEU A 427 1.92 8.83 -15.78
CA LEU A 427 2.80 7.78 -16.27
C LEU A 427 2.40 7.24 -17.65
N SER A 428 1.10 7.02 -17.88
CA SER A 428 0.61 6.54 -19.18
C SER A 428 0.59 7.61 -20.27
N ALA A 429 0.68 8.89 -19.92
CA ALA A 429 0.85 9.98 -20.87
C ALA A 429 2.31 10.16 -21.30
N HIS A 430 3.26 9.76 -20.45
CA HIS A 430 4.69 9.77 -20.76
C HIS A 430 5.14 8.57 -21.61
N SER A 431 4.49 7.41 -21.43
CA SER A 431 4.77 6.16 -22.16
C SER A 431 4.31 6.23 -23.61
#